data_AF-C3N0G3-F1
#
_entry.id   AF-C3N0G3-F1
#
_cell.length_a   1.000
_cell.length_b   1.000
_cell.length_c   1.000
_cell.angle_alpha   90.00
_cell.angle_beta   90.00
_cell.angle_gamma   90.00
#
_symmetry.space_group_name_H-M   'P 1'
#
loop_
_entity.id
_entity.type
_entity.pdbx_description
1 polymer ?
#
loop_
_entity_poly.entity_id
_entity_poly.type
_entity_poly.pdbx_seq_one_letter_code
_entity_poly.pdbx_strand_id
1 'polypeptide(L)'
;MAKKLELPVLLKDIISNYIVNYLTSSSNTSLGIENLVGENDNSGILVSPLNEFIKVVSAESNQSLIYSLDGSSRSFISSKGIISVASVVVSSTISPIFGVYPPISGFPELDLRKPFLALASSAHQSPLLPFFYSSEYVTTLSLDGSFFTSVNSPEEIETEIRTILETEALKKIPNDGSVILDGPLIPPLIFLRSKVRDDVLNLRLEAIRGRNVIGIVKRLDKSRLLISSLYKLSSKFMEKFRIDPRRYFSDESFILDLIKANLSPPYSPISLGSILRNIDNTPVYVNYLIYPLHPYVYKFAILRVESLSNDSRAIDQLSSLKFTKDGIPFVLAIADRTAKEITNAILKIVMTSLESMGLQASFYSKLEQVRI
;
A
#
# COMPACT_ATOMS: atom_id res chain seq x y z
N MET A 1 28.45 -25.23 41.58
CA MET A 1 27.64 -24.04 41.91
C MET A 1 27.01 -23.55 40.61
N ALA A 2 25.72 -23.79 40.39
CA ALA A 2 25.04 -23.32 39.18
C ALA A 2 24.99 -21.79 39.21
N LYS A 3 25.63 -21.12 38.25
CA LYS A 3 25.49 -19.67 38.08
C LYS A 3 23.99 -19.37 37.93
N LYS A 4 23.40 -18.65 38.89
CA LYS A 4 22.07 -18.07 38.73
C LYS A 4 22.11 -17.22 37.47
N LEU A 5 21.49 -17.71 36.40
CA LEU A 5 21.27 -16.91 35.20
C LEU A 5 20.42 -15.72 35.61
N GLU A 6 20.93 -14.51 35.36
CA GLU A 6 20.18 -13.30 35.59
C GLU A 6 18.91 -13.33 34.75
N LEU A 7 17.77 -12.96 35.35
CA LEU A 7 16.46 -12.99 34.70
C LEU A 7 16.44 -12.36 33.30
N PRO A 8 17.13 -11.23 33.02
CA PRO A 8 17.19 -10.65 31.67
C PRO A 8 17.85 -11.57 30.63
N VAL A 9 18.88 -12.33 31.01
CA VAL A 9 19.57 -13.26 30.10
C VAL A 9 18.66 -14.45 29.80
N LEU A 10 18.03 -15.02 30.84
CA LEU A 10 17.07 -16.11 30.70
C LEU A 10 15.87 -15.71 29.81
N LEU A 11 15.30 -14.51 30.03
CA LEU A 11 14.19 -14.01 29.24
C LEU A 11 14.59 -13.80 27.78
N LYS A 12 15.79 -13.25 27.51
CA LYS A 12 16.28 -13.08 26.15
C LYS A 12 16.45 -14.40 25.41
N ASP A 13 16.96 -15.42 26.09
CA ASP A 13 17.09 -16.77 25.55
C ASP A 13 15.71 -17.41 25.30
N ILE A 14 14.76 -17.29 26.24
CA ILE A 14 13.39 -17.80 26.07
C ILE A 14 12.69 -17.13 24.89
N ILE A 15 12.76 -15.80 24.82
CA ILE A 15 12.14 -15.02 23.75
C ILE A 15 12.73 -15.44 22.41
N SER A 16 14.05 -15.48 22.28
CA SER A 16 14.71 -15.76 21.00
C SER A 16 14.51 -17.22 20.56
N ASN A 17 14.68 -18.18 21.47
CA ASN A 17 14.73 -19.60 21.12
C ASN A 17 13.37 -20.27 21.06
N TYR A 18 12.38 -19.78 21.83
CA TYR A 18 11.07 -20.41 21.91
C TYR A 18 9.98 -19.54 21.32
N ILE A 19 9.87 -18.28 21.75
CA ILE A 19 8.75 -17.42 21.33
C ILE A 19 8.92 -16.97 19.87
N VAL A 20 10.07 -16.40 19.52
CA VAL A 20 10.36 -15.94 18.14
C VAL A 20 10.32 -17.11 17.19
N ASN A 21 10.99 -18.21 17.51
CA ASN A 21 10.97 -19.40 16.66
C ASN A 21 9.55 -19.97 16.51
N TYR A 22 8.76 -20.08 17.58
CA TYR A 22 7.38 -20.56 17.48
C TYR A 22 6.51 -19.66 16.59
N LEU A 23 6.53 -18.35 16.84
CA LEU A 23 5.72 -17.38 16.09
C LEU A 23 6.19 -17.21 14.63
N THR A 24 7.44 -17.60 14.31
CA THR A 24 7.95 -17.60 12.94
C THR A 24 7.89 -18.98 12.26
N SER A 25 7.61 -20.05 13.00
CA SER A 25 7.59 -21.44 12.47
C SER A 25 6.32 -21.80 11.69
N SER A 26 5.29 -20.96 11.71
CA SER A 26 3.98 -21.26 11.12
C SER A 26 3.85 -21.06 9.60
N SER A 27 4.93 -20.99 8.83
CA SER A 27 4.88 -20.87 7.36
C SER A 27 5.58 -22.02 6.62
N ASN A 28 5.54 -23.24 7.15
CA ASN A 28 6.03 -24.44 6.44
C ASN A 28 5.16 -25.70 6.63
N THR A 29 4.02 -25.62 7.31
CA THR A 29 3.05 -26.72 7.37
C THR A 29 1.97 -26.53 6.31
N SER A 30 2.27 -27.03 5.11
CA SER A 30 1.30 -27.36 4.08
C SER A 30 0.24 -28.31 4.63
N LEU A 31 -0.98 -27.81 4.85
CA LEU A 31 -2.19 -28.61 5.02
C LEU A 31 -3.38 -27.85 4.40
N GLY A 32 -3.66 -28.15 3.13
CA GLY A 32 -5.03 -28.25 2.63
C GLY A 32 -5.88 -26.98 2.50
N ILE A 33 -5.30 -25.81 2.21
CA ILE A 33 -6.05 -24.67 1.68
C ILE A 33 -5.44 -24.32 0.32
N GLU A 34 -6.01 -24.88 -0.74
CA GLU A 34 -5.69 -24.49 -2.11
C GLU A 34 -5.97 -22.99 -2.28
N ASN A 35 -4.96 -22.26 -2.76
CA ASN A 35 -5.03 -20.90 -3.33
C ASN A 35 -5.24 -19.71 -2.38
N LEU A 36 -4.43 -19.59 -1.33
CA LEU A 36 -4.00 -18.26 -0.85
C LEU A 36 -2.57 -18.00 -1.35
N VAL A 37 -2.47 -17.38 -2.52
CA VAL A 37 -1.23 -16.83 -3.05
C VAL A 37 -0.71 -15.75 -2.09
N GLY A 38 0.49 -15.93 -1.56
CA GLY A 38 1.13 -15.00 -0.62
C GLY A 38 2.50 -15.43 -0.09
N GLU A 39 2.92 -16.68 -0.29
CA GLU A 39 4.25 -17.14 0.15
C GLU A 39 5.38 -16.78 -0.84
N ASN A 40 5.12 -16.75 -2.15
CA ASN A 40 6.15 -16.38 -3.14
C ASN A 40 6.39 -14.85 -3.23
N ASP A 41 5.41 -14.02 -2.88
CA ASP A 41 5.49 -12.54 -2.92
C ASP A 41 6.38 -11.92 -1.82
N ASN A 42 6.79 -12.72 -0.84
CA ASN A 42 7.67 -12.31 0.26
C ASN A 42 9.13 -12.73 0.06
N SER A 43 9.46 -13.32 -1.09
CA SER A 43 10.82 -13.70 -1.45
C SER A 43 11.46 -12.62 -2.32
N GLY A 44 12.54 -12.01 -1.81
CA GLY A 44 13.34 -11.04 -2.53
C GLY A 44 14.81 -11.43 -2.47
N ILE A 45 15.57 -11.05 -3.50
CA ILE A 45 17.02 -11.27 -3.54
C ILE A 45 17.70 -9.92 -3.37
N LEU A 46 18.58 -9.80 -2.37
CA LEU A 46 19.45 -8.64 -2.28
C LEU A 46 20.37 -8.62 -3.50
N VAL A 47 20.23 -7.58 -4.34
CA VAL A 47 21.06 -7.41 -5.55
C VAL A 47 22.20 -6.42 -5.34
N SER A 48 22.14 -5.58 -4.31
CA SER A 48 23.26 -4.73 -3.93
C SER A 48 24.35 -5.51 -3.18
N PRO A 49 25.63 -5.15 -3.38
CA PRO A 49 26.69 -5.64 -2.52
C PRO A 49 26.44 -5.26 -1.05
N LEU A 50 26.82 -6.11 -0.10
CA LEU A 50 26.75 -5.78 1.34
C LEU A 50 27.55 -4.52 1.73
N ASN A 51 28.56 -4.14 0.93
CA ASN A 51 29.32 -2.90 1.07
C ASN A 51 28.53 -1.64 0.75
N GLU A 52 27.47 -1.82 -0.01
CA GLU A 52 26.58 -0.80 -0.51
C GLU A 52 25.17 -0.96 0.07
N PHE A 53 25.01 -1.79 1.10
CA PHE A 53 23.71 -2.06 1.70
C PHE A 53 23.11 -0.85 2.41
N ILE A 54 23.94 0.00 3.01
CA ILE A 54 23.53 1.30 3.57
C ILE A 54 24.19 2.37 2.70
N LYS A 55 23.39 3.20 2.02
CA LYS A 55 23.88 4.33 1.22
C LYS A 55 23.33 5.63 1.77
N VAL A 56 24.15 6.66 1.84
CA VAL A 56 23.67 8.03 2.06
C VAL A 56 22.98 8.49 0.80
N VAL A 57 21.76 9.01 0.92
CA VAL A 57 20.99 9.50 -0.22
C VAL A 57 21.43 10.93 -0.52
N SER A 58 21.69 11.19 -1.80
CA SER A 58 21.97 12.54 -2.29
C SER A 58 20.64 13.14 -2.75
N ALA A 59 20.16 14.17 -2.06
CA ALA A 59 18.94 14.84 -2.51
C ALA A 59 19.17 15.42 -3.91
N GLU A 60 18.22 15.19 -4.84
CA GLU A 60 18.25 15.88 -6.13
C GLU A 60 18.25 17.40 -5.90
N SER A 61 19.18 18.11 -6.54
CA SER A 61 19.34 19.57 -6.40
C SER A 61 18.21 20.36 -7.09
N ASN A 62 17.48 19.73 -8.01
CA ASN A 62 16.32 20.32 -8.68
C ASN A 62 15.05 19.61 -8.23
N GLN A 63 14.01 20.38 -7.90
CA GLN A 63 12.69 19.82 -7.61
C GLN A 63 12.13 19.18 -8.87
N SER A 64 12.10 17.85 -8.90
CA SER A 64 11.43 17.10 -9.96
C SER A 64 9.92 17.29 -9.86
N LEU A 65 9.26 17.35 -11.02
CA LEU A 65 7.80 17.31 -11.09
C LEU A 65 7.36 15.91 -10.64
N ILE A 66 6.62 15.87 -9.55
CA ILE A 66 6.14 14.62 -8.95
C ILE A 66 4.63 14.75 -8.79
N TYR A 67 3.92 13.79 -9.34
CA TYR A 67 2.51 13.56 -9.10
C TYR A 67 2.36 12.52 -8.00
N SER A 68 1.30 12.64 -7.21
CA SER A 68 0.90 11.63 -6.25
C SER A 68 -0.53 11.24 -6.52
N LEU A 69 -0.79 9.94 -6.57
CA LEU A 69 -2.12 9.37 -6.76
C LEU A 69 -2.48 8.56 -5.52
N ASP A 70 -3.69 8.80 -5.02
CA ASP A 70 -4.29 7.96 -4.00
C ASP A 70 -5.80 7.79 -4.25
N GLY A 71 -6.33 6.67 -3.77
CA GLY A 71 -7.72 6.29 -3.89
C GLY A 71 -8.34 5.92 -2.55
N SER A 72 -9.61 6.25 -2.38
CA SER A 72 -10.38 5.92 -1.17
C SER A 72 -11.70 5.29 -1.55
N SER A 73 -12.05 4.19 -0.88
CA SER A 73 -13.31 3.47 -1.03
C SER A 73 -14.00 3.28 0.31
N ARG A 74 -15.33 3.23 0.29
CA ARG A 74 -16.17 2.90 1.46
C ARG A 74 -17.51 2.31 1.01
N SER A 75 -18.17 1.58 1.90
CA SER A 75 -19.45 0.94 1.60
C SER A 75 -20.54 1.24 2.61
N PHE A 76 -21.72 1.53 2.09
CA PHE A 76 -22.96 1.47 2.83
C PHE A 76 -23.58 0.07 2.70
N ILE A 77 -23.87 -0.56 3.82
CA ILE A 77 -24.42 -1.92 3.89
C ILE A 77 -25.80 -1.84 4.55
N SER A 78 -26.80 -2.42 3.91
CA SER A 78 -28.17 -2.47 4.39
C SER A 78 -28.77 -3.86 4.17
N SER A 79 -29.99 -4.07 4.65
CA SER A 79 -30.75 -5.31 4.36
C SER A 79 -31.06 -5.49 2.87
N LYS A 80 -30.98 -4.44 2.05
CA LYS A 80 -31.26 -4.49 0.62
C LYS A 80 -30.01 -4.70 -0.25
N GLY A 81 -28.82 -4.55 0.32
CA GLY A 81 -27.57 -4.74 -0.40
C GLY A 81 -26.45 -3.84 0.08
N ILE A 82 -25.40 -3.81 -0.72
CA ILE A 82 -24.18 -3.02 -0.54
C ILE A 82 -24.12 -1.94 -1.61
N ILE A 83 -23.72 -0.74 -1.21
CA ILE A 83 -23.42 0.37 -2.09
C ILE A 83 -22.00 0.82 -1.78
N SER A 84 -21.08 0.55 -2.68
CA SER A 84 -19.68 0.93 -2.54
C SER A 84 -19.40 2.17 -3.37
N VAL A 85 -18.66 3.11 -2.79
CA VAL A 85 -18.22 4.36 -3.42
C VAL A 85 -16.72 4.37 -3.45
N ALA A 86 -16.11 4.79 -4.56
CA ALA A 86 -14.70 5.11 -4.62
C ALA A 86 -14.44 6.50 -5.18
N SER A 87 -13.30 7.06 -4.82
CA SER A 87 -12.77 8.28 -5.41
C SER A 87 -11.26 8.17 -5.53
N VAL A 88 -10.69 8.98 -6.41
CA VAL A 88 -9.26 9.11 -6.63
C VAL A 88 -8.88 10.57 -6.74
N VAL A 89 -7.71 10.90 -6.21
CA VAL A 89 -7.16 12.25 -6.24
C VAL A 89 -5.73 12.19 -6.71
N VAL A 90 -5.39 13.10 -7.61
CA VAL A 90 -4.03 13.37 -8.02
C VAL A 90 -3.61 14.73 -7.46
N SER A 91 -2.51 14.76 -6.73
CA SER A 91 -1.79 15.98 -6.33
C SER A 91 -0.46 16.06 -7.07
N SER A 92 0.21 17.20 -7.02
CA SER A 92 1.58 17.32 -7.50
C SER A 92 2.41 18.30 -6.69
N THR A 93 3.72 18.34 -6.96
CA THR A 93 4.63 19.32 -6.34
C THR A 93 4.34 20.76 -6.76
N ILE A 94 3.66 20.96 -7.91
CA ILE A 94 3.31 22.29 -8.44
C ILE A 94 1.85 22.68 -8.19
N SER A 95 0.95 21.70 -8.05
CA SER A 95 -0.46 21.92 -7.75
C SER A 95 -0.91 21.03 -6.59
N PRO A 96 -1.39 21.59 -5.46
CA PRO A 96 -1.88 20.80 -4.34
C PRO A 96 -2.93 19.76 -4.74
N ILE A 97 -3.81 20.09 -5.70
CA ILE A 97 -4.75 19.17 -6.33
C ILE A 97 -4.66 19.38 -7.84
N PHE A 98 -4.12 18.38 -8.52
CA PHE A 98 -4.04 18.33 -9.98
C PHE A 98 -5.37 17.90 -10.60
N GLY A 99 -6.06 16.96 -9.95
CA GLY A 99 -7.40 16.57 -10.36
C GLY A 99 -8.05 15.57 -9.41
N VAL A 100 -9.38 15.49 -9.46
CA VAL A 100 -10.19 14.57 -8.66
C VAL A 100 -11.18 13.80 -9.53
N TYR A 101 -11.53 12.59 -9.10
CA TYR A 101 -12.67 11.84 -9.63
C TYR A 101 -13.38 11.09 -8.49
N PRO A 102 -14.72 11.11 -8.39
CA PRO A 102 -15.67 11.76 -9.31
C PRO A 102 -15.58 13.29 -9.29
N PRO A 103 -16.18 13.98 -10.28
CA PRO A 103 -16.07 15.43 -10.40
C PRO A 103 -16.74 16.15 -9.23
N ILE A 104 -16.06 17.14 -8.66
CA ILE A 104 -16.58 17.96 -7.56
C ILE A 104 -16.34 19.43 -7.89
N SER A 105 -17.39 20.23 -7.73
CA SER A 105 -17.35 21.68 -7.93
C SER A 105 -16.21 22.31 -7.13
N GLY A 106 -15.37 23.10 -7.82
CA GLY A 106 -14.23 23.81 -7.23
C GLY A 106 -12.90 23.07 -7.31
N PHE A 107 -12.88 21.81 -7.76
CA PHE A 107 -11.65 21.08 -8.06
C PHE A 107 -11.50 20.80 -9.55
N PRO A 108 -10.25 20.71 -10.08
CA PRO A 108 -10.02 20.20 -11.42
C PRO A 108 -10.48 18.73 -11.53
N GLU A 109 -11.04 18.36 -12.67
CA GLU A 109 -11.56 17.02 -12.92
C GLU A 109 -10.50 16.12 -13.57
N LEU A 110 -10.43 14.86 -13.13
CA LEU A 110 -9.82 13.78 -13.91
C LEU A 110 -10.91 13.19 -14.79
N ASP A 111 -10.83 13.40 -16.11
CA ASP A 111 -11.78 12.86 -17.10
C ASP A 111 -11.66 11.32 -17.18
N LEU A 112 -12.21 10.63 -16.18
CA LEU A 112 -12.29 9.17 -16.08
C LEU A 112 -13.67 8.71 -16.52
N ARG A 113 -13.69 7.75 -17.46
CA ARG A 113 -14.91 7.12 -17.96
C ARG A 113 -15.12 5.75 -17.33
N LYS A 114 -15.13 5.72 -15.99
CA LYS A 114 -15.33 4.51 -15.21
C LYS A 114 -16.28 4.76 -14.05
N PRO A 115 -17.16 3.80 -13.73
CA PRO A 115 -18.09 3.94 -12.62
C PRO A 115 -17.33 4.06 -11.29
N PHE A 116 -17.82 4.95 -10.43
CA PHE A 116 -17.30 5.17 -9.08
C PHE A 116 -18.26 4.68 -7.99
N LEU A 117 -19.47 4.26 -8.38
CA LEU A 117 -20.45 3.59 -7.54
C LEU A 117 -20.61 2.15 -7.98
N ALA A 118 -20.60 1.21 -7.03
CA ALA A 118 -20.98 -0.18 -7.26
C ALA A 118 -22.18 -0.57 -6.40
N LEU A 119 -23.13 -1.30 -7.00
CA LEU A 119 -24.33 -1.77 -6.33
C LEU A 119 -24.34 -3.30 -6.30
N ALA A 120 -24.47 -3.87 -5.11
CA ALA A 120 -24.58 -5.30 -4.89
C ALA A 120 -25.89 -5.63 -4.18
N SER A 121 -26.87 -6.13 -4.95
CA SER A 121 -28.22 -6.36 -4.43
C SER A 121 -28.29 -7.63 -3.57
N SER A 122 -29.13 -7.59 -2.52
CA SER A 122 -29.53 -8.79 -1.77
C SER A 122 -30.68 -9.56 -2.43
N ALA A 123 -31.29 -9.01 -3.48
CA ALA A 123 -32.38 -9.66 -4.19
C ALA A 123 -31.83 -10.72 -5.16
N HIS A 124 -31.74 -11.96 -4.71
CA HIS A 124 -31.32 -13.11 -5.53
C HIS A 124 -32.25 -13.42 -6.72
N GLN A 125 -33.44 -12.80 -6.80
CA GLN A 125 -34.49 -13.10 -7.76
C GLN A 125 -35.29 -11.85 -8.18
N SER A 126 -34.63 -10.75 -8.53
CA SER A 126 -35.33 -9.66 -9.21
C SER A 126 -35.64 -10.09 -10.65
N PRO A 127 -36.86 -9.84 -11.19
CA PRO A 127 -37.17 -10.08 -12.60
C PRO A 127 -36.40 -9.14 -13.55
N LEU A 128 -35.73 -8.11 -13.01
CA LEU A 128 -34.95 -7.14 -13.76
C LEU A 128 -33.46 -7.48 -13.68
N LEU A 129 -32.81 -7.57 -14.86
CA LEU A 129 -31.38 -7.80 -14.96
C LEU A 129 -30.60 -6.62 -14.33
N PRO A 130 -29.67 -6.86 -13.38
CA PRO A 130 -28.90 -5.80 -12.71
C PRO A 130 -28.24 -4.80 -13.66
N PHE A 131 -27.85 -5.26 -14.85
CA PHE A 131 -27.31 -4.44 -15.93
C PHE A 131 -28.15 -3.19 -16.26
N PHE A 132 -29.48 -3.24 -16.14
CA PHE A 132 -30.35 -2.06 -16.40
C PHE A 132 -30.16 -0.92 -15.40
N TYR A 133 -29.48 -1.17 -14.28
CA TYR A 133 -29.15 -0.17 -13.27
C TYR A 133 -27.69 0.31 -13.38
N SER A 134 -26.95 -0.16 -14.40
CA SER A 134 -25.60 0.33 -14.68
C SER A 134 -25.64 1.57 -15.57
N SER A 135 -24.70 2.49 -15.36
CA SER A 135 -24.51 3.73 -16.09
C SER A 135 -23.00 4.05 -16.20
N GLU A 136 -22.66 5.24 -16.72
CA GLU A 136 -21.25 5.69 -16.72
C GLU A 136 -20.68 5.90 -15.30
N TYR A 137 -21.55 6.13 -14.31
CA TYR A 137 -21.17 6.39 -12.92
C TYR A 137 -21.40 5.21 -11.97
N VAL A 138 -22.32 4.30 -12.35
CA VAL A 138 -22.79 3.19 -11.52
C VAL A 138 -22.53 1.86 -12.22
N THR A 139 -21.98 0.89 -11.51
CA THR A 139 -21.89 -0.49 -12.00
C THR A 139 -22.62 -1.46 -11.08
N THR A 140 -23.23 -2.48 -11.67
CA THR A 140 -23.69 -3.68 -10.96
C THR A 140 -22.85 -4.91 -11.32
N LEU A 141 -21.81 -4.70 -12.12
CA LEU A 141 -20.96 -5.73 -12.71
C LEU A 141 -19.53 -5.60 -12.18
N SER A 142 -18.96 -6.74 -11.84
CA SER A 142 -17.53 -6.92 -11.69
C SER A 142 -16.84 -6.93 -13.06
N LEU A 143 -15.54 -6.71 -13.08
CA LEU A 143 -14.69 -6.65 -14.26
C LEU A 143 -14.77 -7.93 -15.11
N ASP A 144 -15.00 -9.08 -14.47
CA ASP A 144 -15.14 -10.37 -15.15
C ASP A 144 -16.52 -10.58 -15.84
N GLY A 145 -17.43 -9.61 -15.70
CA GLY A 145 -18.79 -9.62 -16.24
C GLY A 145 -19.83 -10.27 -15.32
N SER A 146 -19.45 -10.73 -14.12
CA SER A 146 -20.38 -11.25 -13.13
C SER A 146 -21.08 -10.11 -12.37
N PHE A 147 -22.28 -10.37 -11.85
CA PHE A 147 -22.99 -9.40 -11.02
C PHE A 147 -22.38 -9.31 -9.63
N PHE A 148 -22.28 -8.10 -9.10
CA PHE A 148 -22.08 -7.92 -7.67
C PHE A 148 -23.36 -8.34 -6.92
N THR A 149 -23.17 -9.09 -5.84
CA THR A 149 -24.26 -9.57 -4.97
C THR A 149 -23.94 -9.25 -3.52
N SER A 150 -24.95 -9.22 -2.65
CA SER A 150 -24.73 -8.99 -1.21
C SER A 150 -23.92 -10.10 -0.51
N VAL A 151 -23.61 -11.20 -1.19
CA VAL A 151 -22.72 -12.27 -0.70
C VAL A 151 -21.25 -11.88 -0.85
N ASN A 152 -20.93 -11.00 -1.81
CA ASN A 152 -19.60 -10.43 -1.93
C ASN A 152 -19.26 -9.62 -0.67
N SER A 153 -18.01 -9.69 -0.23
CA SER A 153 -17.58 -8.83 0.87
C SER A 153 -17.50 -7.39 0.36
N PRO A 154 -17.84 -6.39 1.21
CA PRO A 154 -17.64 -4.98 0.88
C PRO A 154 -16.20 -4.71 0.43
N GLU A 155 -15.22 -5.36 1.07
CA GLU A 155 -13.80 -5.22 0.75
C GLU A 155 -13.43 -5.70 -0.66
N GLU A 156 -14.11 -6.72 -1.19
CA GLU A 156 -13.92 -7.18 -2.58
C GLU A 156 -14.35 -6.08 -3.56
N ILE A 157 -15.59 -5.59 -3.41
CA ILE A 157 -16.18 -4.58 -4.30
C ILE A 157 -15.36 -3.29 -4.23
N GLU A 158 -15.07 -2.82 -3.02
CA GLU A 158 -14.27 -1.62 -2.76
C GLU A 158 -12.88 -1.68 -3.38
N THR A 159 -12.19 -2.80 -3.19
CA THR A 159 -10.85 -3.00 -3.75
C THR A 159 -10.91 -2.95 -5.28
N GLU A 160 -11.89 -3.62 -5.88
CA GLU A 160 -12.02 -3.68 -7.33
C GLU A 160 -12.25 -2.28 -7.93
N ILE A 161 -13.29 -1.57 -7.47
CA ILE A 161 -13.62 -0.25 -8.02
C ILE A 161 -12.50 0.76 -7.79
N ARG A 162 -11.89 0.78 -6.59
CA ARG A 162 -10.81 1.71 -6.26
C ARG A 162 -9.59 1.46 -7.15
N THR A 163 -9.15 0.22 -7.25
CA THR A 163 -7.94 -0.10 -8.03
C THR A 163 -8.15 0.15 -9.52
N ILE A 164 -9.36 -0.08 -10.05
CA ILE A 164 -9.70 0.32 -11.43
C ILE A 164 -9.59 1.84 -11.60
N LEU A 165 -10.19 2.63 -10.70
CA LEU A 165 -10.12 4.09 -10.78
C LEU A 165 -8.69 4.61 -10.65
N GLU A 166 -7.89 4.09 -9.71
CA GLU A 166 -6.48 4.46 -9.57
C GLU A 166 -5.70 4.12 -10.85
N THR A 167 -5.96 2.97 -11.44
CA THR A 167 -5.28 2.53 -12.66
C THR A 167 -5.65 3.39 -13.87
N GLU A 168 -6.90 3.81 -14.00
CA GLU A 168 -7.30 4.74 -15.05
C GLU A 168 -6.80 6.17 -14.79
N ALA A 169 -6.79 6.62 -13.53
CA ALA A 169 -6.20 7.90 -13.14
C ALA A 169 -4.71 7.95 -13.48
N LEU A 170 -3.97 6.87 -13.22
CA LEU A 170 -2.58 6.75 -13.65
C LEU A 170 -2.44 7.11 -15.13
N LYS A 171 -3.22 6.47 -16.02
CA LYS A 171 -3.15 6.69 -17.48
C LYS A 171 -3.42 8.14 -17.89
N LYS A 172 -4.12 8.94 -17.09
CA LYS A 172 -4.42 10.35 -17.35
C LYS A 172 -3.37 11.33 -16.85
N ILE A 173 -2.53 10.93 -15.89
CA ILE A 173 -1.43 11.77 -15.41
C ILE A 173 -0.44 12.00 -16.57
N PRO A 174 0.08 13.22 -16.80
CA PRO A 174 1.10 13.47 -17.81
C PRO A 174 2.37 12.63 -17.59
N ASN A 175 3.14 12.37 -18.67
CA ASN A 175 4.39 11.61 -18.60
C ASN A 175 5.64 12.51 -18.58
N ASP A 176 5.54 13.68 -17.95
CA ASP A 176 6.59 14.69 -17.81
C ASP A 176 7.26 14.69 -16.41
N GLY A 177 6.81 13.81 -15.52
CA GLY A 177 7.28 13.69 -14.16
C GLY A 177 7.18 12.26 -13.63
N SER A 178 7.50 12.10 -12.35
CA SER A 178 7.36 10.83 -11.64
C SER A 178 5.97 10.74 -11.00
N VAL A 179 5.44 9.53 -10.86
CA VAL A 179 4.16 9.29 -10.17
C VAL A 179 4.38 8.44 -8.94
N ILE A 180 3.95 8.93 -7.78
CA ILE A 180 3.97 8.22 -6.51
C ILE A 180 2.58 7.62 -6.24
N LEU A 181 2.58 6.36 -5.79
CA LEU A 181 1.39 5.62 -5.38
C LEU A 181 1.40 5.38 -3.87
N ASP A 182 0.24 5.47 -3.20
CA ASP A 182 0.11 4.93 -1.84
C ASP A 182 -0.01 3.40 -1.90
N GLY A 183 1.01 2.70 -1.44
CA GLY A 183 1.09 1.25 -1.49
C GLY A 183 2.11 0.72 -2.49
N PRO A 184 2.21 -0.62 -2.61
CA PRO A 184 3.15 -1.29 -3.51
C PRO A 184 2.83 -0.96 -4.97
N LEU A 185 3.84 -1.07 -5.84
CA LEU A 185 3.68 -0.78 -7.26
C LEU A 185 2.64 -1.73 -7.90
N ILE A 186 2.68 -2.99 -7.47
CA ILE A 186 1.75 -4.05 -7.83
C ILE A 186 1.09 -4.54 -6.52
N PRO A 187 -0.18 -4.21 -6.27
CA PRO A 187 -0.87 -4.60 -5.05
C PRO A 187 -1.22 -6.10 -5.03
N PRO A 188 -1.20 -6.77 -3.86
CA PRO A 188 -1.49 -8.21 -3.75
C PRO A 188 -2.98 -8.55 -3.95
N LEU A 189 -3.88 -7.55 -3.98
CA LEU A 189 -5.30 -7.65 -4.32
C LEU A 189 -6.04 -8.87 -3.70
N ILE A 190 -5.73 -9.15 -2.43
CA ILE A 190 -6.11 -10.39 -1.71
C ILE A 190 -7.62 -10.65 -1.61
N PHE A 191 -8.43 -9.60 -1.75
CA PHE A 191 -9.90 -9.70 -1.69
C PHE A 191 -10.52 -10.06 -3.03
N LEU A 192 -9.78 -9.94 -4.14
CA LEU A 192 -10.31 -10.15 -5.48
C LEU A 192 -10.23 -11.63 -5.86
N ARG A 193 -11.27 -12.10 -6.58
CA ARG A 193 -11.27 -13.40 -7.24
C ARG A 193 -10.13 -13.47 -8.27
N SER A 194 -9.56 -14.65 -8.47
CA SER A 194 -8.35 -14.85 -9.31
C SER A 194 -8.46 -14.20 -10.68
N LYS A 195 -9.55 -14.44 -11.41
CA LYS A 195 -9.75 -13.86 -12.75
C LYS A 195 -9.76 -12.32 -12.72
N VAL A 196 -10.54 -11.72 -11.83
CA VAL A 196 -10.63 -10.26 -11.66
C VAL A 196 -9.29 -9.68 -11.27
N ARG A 197 -8.60 -10.33 -10.32
CA ARG A 197 -7.26 -9.95 -9.89
C ARG A 197 -6.30 -9.91 -11.08
N ASP A 198 -6.23 -10.97 -11.87
CA ASP A 198 -5.30 -11.06 -12.99
C ASP A 198 -5.62 -10.00 -14.06
N ASP A 199 -6.90 -9.73 -14.34
CA ASP A 199 -7.34 -8.66 -15.24
C ASP A 199 -6.94 -7.25 -14.72
N VAL A 200 -7.16 -6.97 -13.42
CA VAL A 200 -6.76 -5.70 -12.79
C VAL A 200 -5.23 -5.54 -12.80
N LEU A 201 -4.48 -6.60 -12.51
CA LEU A 201 -3.02 -6.59 -12.55
C LEU A 201 -2.50 -6.30 -13.95
N ASN A 202 -3.07 -6.93 -14.98
CA ASN A 202 -2.70 -6.66 -16.38
C ASN A 202 -2.94 -5.18 -16.74
N LEU A 203 -4.11 -4.63 -16.40
CA LEU A 203 -4.40 -3.21 -16.61
C LEU A 203 -3.43 -2.29 -15.88
N ARG A 204 -3.04 -2.64 -14.64
CA ARG A 204 -2.07 -1.88 -13.84
C ARG A 204 -0.68 -1.91 -14.46
N LEU A 205 -0.22 -3.09 -14.87
CA LEU A 205 1.07 -3.28 -15.54
C LEU A 205 1.16 -2.48 -16.84
N GLU A 206 0.08 -2.44 -17.63
CA GLU A 206 0.00 -1.60 -18.82
C GLU A 206 0.08 -0.10 -18.48
N ALA A 207 -0.62 0.34 -17.43
CA ALA A 207 -0.64 1.75 -17.02
C ALA A 207 0.71 2.26 -16.51
N ILE A 208 1.54 1.40 -15.92
CA ILE A 208 2.88 1.76 -15.41
C ILE A 208 4.00 1.56 -16.43
N ARG A 209 3.79 0.74 -17.47
CA ARG A 209 4.82 0.39 -18.45
C ARG A 209 5.32 1.65 -19.17
N GLY A 210 6.66 1.82 -19.19
CA GLY A 210 7.30 2.95 -19.87
C GLY A 210 7.19 4.29 -19.12
N ARG A 211 6.79 4.26 -17.85
CA ARG A 211 6.61 5.45 -17.01
C ARG A 211 7.42 5.34 -15.73
N ASN A 212 7.76 6.50 -15.15
CA ASN A 212 8.45 6.54 -13.86
C ASN A 212 7.42 6.50 -12.71
N VAL A 213 6.97 5.29 -12.36
CA VAL A 213 6.00 5.07 -11.29
C VAL A 213 6.69 4.44 -10.08
N ILE A 214 6.42 5.00 -8.91
CA ILE A 214 7.05 4.66 -7.64
C ILE A 214 5.97 4.25 -6.64
N GLY A 215 6.02 3.01 -6.16
CA GLY A 215 5.18 2.55 -5.05
C GLY A 215 5.80 2.92 -3.71
N ILE A 216 5.00 3.45 -2.78
CA ILE A 216 5.44 3.76 -1.40
C ILE A 216 4.62 2.96 -0.39
N VAL A 217 5.27 2.07 0.35
CA VAL A 217 4.65 1.33 1.45
C VAL A 217 5.12 1.89 2.79
N LYS A 218 4.17 2.40 3.57
CA LYS A 218 4.40 3.06 4.87
C LYS A 218 4.24 2.12 6.07
N ARG A 219 3.37 1.10 5.94
CA ARG A 219 3.09 0.12 7.01
C ARG A 219 3.99 -1.08 6.86
N LEU A 220 5.08 -1.08 7.63
CA LEU A 220 6.13 -2.09 7.57
C LEU A 220 6.16 -2.98 8.83
N ASP A 221 5.21 -2.79 9.74
CA ASP A 221 5.03 -3.54 10.98
C ASP A 221 4.81 -5.04 10.75
N LYS A 222 4.29 -5.41 9.58
CA LYS A 222 4.09 -6.80 9.14
C LYS A 222 4.98 -7.23 7.98
N SER A 223 5.79 -6.32 7.42
CA SER A 223 6.67 -6.62 6.29
C SER A 223 7.87 -7.44 6.78
N ARG A 224 8.25 -8.48 6.04
CA ARG A 224 9.46 -9.29 6.29
C ARG A 224 10.38 -9.40 5.07
N LEU A 225 10.15 -8.58 4.04
CA LEU A 225 10.82 -8.67 2.75
C LEU A 225 12.32 -8.36 2.86
N LEU A 226 12.70 -7.35 3.66
CA LEU A 226 14.11 -7.04 3.89
C LEU A 226 14.79 -8.15 4.65
N ILE A 227 14.19 -8.58 5.75
CA ILE A 227 14.72 -9.63 6.62
C ILE A 227 14.90 -10.94 5.83
N SER A 228 13.90 -11.36 5.06
CA SER A 228 13.92 -12.61 4.29
C SER A 228 15.03 -12.60 3.24
N SER A 229 15.23 -11.46 2.56
CA SER A 229 16.29 -11.28 1.56
C SER A 229 17.71 -11.46 2.11
N LEU A 230 17.89 -11.29 3.43
CA LEU A 230 19.18 -11.38 4.11
C LEU A 230 19.46 -12.76 4.72
N TYR A 231 18.51 -13.70 4.76
CA TYR A 231 18.69 -14.98 5.48
C TYR A 231 19.90 -15.80 5.02
N LYS A 232 20.12 -15.88 3.70
CA LYS A 232 21.28 -16.58 3.12
C LYS A 232 22.60 -15.85 3.38
N LEU A 233 22.54 -14.55 3.68
CA LEU A 233 23.70 -13.69 3.95
C LEU A 233 23.88 -13.40 5.45
N SER A 234 23.03 -13.96 6.32
CA SER A 234 22.95 -13.62 7.74
C SER A 234 24.29 -13.66 8.49
N SER A 235 25.13 -14.67 8.27
CA SER A 235 26.46 -14.73 8.92
C SER A 235 27.35 -13.54 8.51
N LYS A 236 27.47 -13.27 7.21
CA LYS A 236 28.25 -12.13 6.69
C LYS A 236 27.64 -10.79 7.12
N PHE A 237 26.31 -10.72 7.18
CA PHE A 237 25.58 -9.54 7.65
C PHE A 237 25.86 -9.27 9.14
N MET A 238 25.82 -10.31 9.98
CA MET A 238 26.14 -10.22 11.40
C MET A 238 27.59 -9.82 11.65
N GLU A 239 28.55 -10.40 10.92
CA GLU A 239 29.97 -10.03 11.03
C GLU A 239 30.18 -8.53 10.79
N LYS A 240 29.45 -7.97 9.82
CA LYS A 240 29.59 -6.58 9.42
C LYS A 240 28.79 -5.60 10.28
N PHE A 241 27.49 -5.83 10.44
CA PHE A 241 26.54 -4.88 11.05
C PHE A 241 26.19 -5.23 12.49
N ARG A 242 26.73 -6.34 13.02
CA ARG A 242 26.55 -6.82 14.41
C ARG A 242 25.10 -7.06 14.83
N ILE A 243 24.22 -7.26 13.85
CA ILE A 243 22.80 -7.50 14.04
C ILE A 243 22.41 -8.75 13.27
N ASP A 244 21.63 -9.61 13.90
CA ASP A 244 21.08 -10.82 13.31
C ASP A 244 19.66 -10.53 12.77
N PRO A 245 19.45 -10.49 11.44
CA PRO A 245 18.13 -10.25 10.85
C PRO A 245 17.07 -11.26 11.31
N ARG A 246 17.48 -12.48 11.70
CA ARG A 246 16.55 -13.57 12.07
C ARG A 246 15.80 -13.32 13.38
N ARG A 247 16.27 -12.37 14.20
CA ARG A 247 15.66 -12.05 15.50
C ARG A 247 14.44 -11.14 15.42
N TYR A 248 14.10 -10.67 14.22
CA TYR A 248 13.07 -9.66 14.02
C TYR A 248 11.83 -10.23 13.32
N PHE A 249 10.67 -9.74 13.74
CA PHE A 249 9.37 -10.05 13.14
C PHE A 249 8.99 -9.10 12.00
N SER A 250 9.56 -7.88 11.98
CA SER A 250 9.21 -6.85 11.01
C SER A 250 10.43 -6.08 10.51
N ASP A 251 10.39 -5.71 9.25
CA ASP A 251 11.43 -4.92 8.59
C ASP A 251 11.63 -3.59 9.32
N GLU A 252 10.56 -2.96 9.80
CA GLU A 252 10.62 -1.71 10.57
C GLU A 252 11.47 -1.86 11.85
N SER A 253 11.20 -2.89 12.65
CA SER A 253 11.93 -3.14 13.90
C SER A 253 13.41 -3.44 13.63
N PHE A 254 13.69 -4.22 12.58
CA PHE A 254 15.04 -4.55 12.15
C PHE A 254 15.81 -3.31 11.70
N ILE A 255 15.19 -2.46 10.88
CA ILE A 255 15.80 -1.23 10.36
C ILE A 255 16.14 -0.26 11.50
N LEU A 256 15.25 -0.09 12.46
CA LEU A 256 15.50 0.76 13.62
C LEU A 256 16.75 0.30 14.38
N ASP A 257 16.81 -0.98 14.76
CA ASP A 257 17.99 -1.51 15.45
C ASP A 257 19.26 -1.42 14.59
N LEU A 258 19.15 -1.63 13.27
CA LEU A 258 20.26 -1.44 12.33
C LEU A 258 20.83 -0.02 12.41
N ILE A 259 19.97 1.00 12.34
CA ILE A 259 20.35 2.41 12.46
C ILE A 259 21.00 2.65 13.82
N LYS A 260 20.39 2.16 14.90
CA LYS A 260 20.86 2.38 16.27
C LYS A 260 22.27 1.84 16.50
N ALA A 261 22.60 0.69 15.91
CA ALA A 261 23.91 0.06 16.08
C ALA A 261 24.99 0.62 15.15
N ASN A 262 24.62 1.18 13.99
CA ASN A 262 25.58 1.49 12.93
C ASN A 262 25.67 2.97 12.57
N LEU A 263 24.76 3.83 13.05
CA LEU A 263 24.71 5.25 12.70
C LEU A 263 24.63 6.14 13.93
N SER A 264 25.28 7.30 13.85
CA SER A 264 25.27 8.34 14.87
C SER A 264 24.76 9.67 14.31
N PRO A 265 24.19 10.55 15.16
CA PRO A 265 23.87 11.92 14.75
C PRO A 265 25.12 12.70 14.27
N PRO A 266 24.96 13.67 13.36
CA PRO A 266 23.72 14.08 12.69
C PRO A 266 23.27 13.04 11.66
N TYR A 267 22.01 12.62 11.75
CA TYR A 267 21.40 11.68 10.83
C TYR A 267 21.11 12.36 9.48
N SER A 268 21.54 11.71 8.40
CA SER A 268 21.18 12.03 7.03
C SER A 268 20.18 11.00 6.47
N PRO A 269 19.41 11.34 5.43
CA PRO A 269 18.64 10.34 4.70
C PRO A 269 19.54 9.21 4.18
N ILE A 270 19.10 7.97 4.35
CA ILE A 270 19.80 6.79 3.86
C ILE A 270 18.86 5.86 3.10
N SER A 271 19.42 5.01 2.26
CA SER A 271 18.71 3.92 1.60
C SER A 271 19.29 2.56 1.96
N LEU A 272 18.41 1.57 2.04
CA LEU A 272 18.76 0.16 2.19
C LEU A 272 18.28 -0.66 0.99
N GLY A 273 19.12 -1.59 0.52
CA GLY A 273 18.85 -2.39 -0.69
C GLY A 273 19.85 -2.07 -1.81
N SER A 274 19.54 -2.30 -3.09
CA SER A 274 18.27 -2.78 -3.65
C SER A 274 18.00 -4.28 -3.44
N ILE A 275 16.72 -4.63 -3.33
CA ILE A 275 16.18 -6.00 -3.38
C ILE A 275 15.40 -6.17 -4.68
N LEU A 276 15.64 -7.26 -5.40
CA LEU A 276 14.85 -7.66 -6.56
C LEU A 276 13.75 -8.64 -6.14
N ARG A 277 12.50 -8.34 -6.50
CA ARG A 277 11.36 -9.24 -6.43
C ARG A 277 10.77 -9.41 -7.82
N ASN A 278 10.38 -10.63 -8.18
CA ASN A 278 9.62 -10.89 -9.41
C ASN A 278 8.16 -11.09 -9.06
N ILE A 279 7.28 -10.25 -9.59
CA ILE A 279 5.83 -10.35 -9.43
C ILE A 279 5.24 -10.59 -10.81
N ASP A 280 4.66 -11.76 -11.07
CA ASP A 280 4.13 -12.16 -12.38
C ASP A 280 5.10 -11.87 -13.54
N ASN A 281 6.34 -12.34 -13.39
CA ASN A 281 7.46 -12.11 -14.33
C ASN A 281 7.88 -10.64 -14.53
N THR A 282 7.33 -9.71 -13.74
CA THR A 282 7.74 -8.31 -13.74
C THR A 282 8.80 -8.08 -12.65
N PRO A 283 10.02 -7.65 -13.00
CA PRO A 283 11.04 -7.31 -12.02
C PRO A 283 10.66 -6.00 -11.32
N VAL A 284 10.57 -6.05 -9.99
CA VAL A 284 10.33 -4.91 -9.11
C VAL A 284 11.53 -4.75 -8.20
N TYR A 285 12.16 -3.59 -8.27
CA TYR A 285 13.28 -3.20 -7.42
C TYR A 285 12.75 -2.48 -6.19
N VAL A 286 13.15 -2.96 -5.03
CA VAL A 286 12.70 -2.50 -3.73
C VAL A 286 13.88 -1.93 -2.96
N ASN A 287 13.73 -0.70 -2.50
CA ASN A 287 14.65 -0.01 -1.61
C ASN A 287 13.89 0.46 -0.37
N TYR A 288 14.55 0.61 0.76
CA TYR A 288 13.98 1.27 1.94
C TYR A 288 14.60 2.64 2.05
N LEU A 289 13.80 3.71 2.02
CA LEU A 289 14.22 5.06 2.35
C LEU A 289 13.99 5.28 3.84
N ILE A 290 15.05 5.68 4.53
CA ILE A 290 14.99 6.11 5.92
C ILE A 290 15.29 7.60 5.95
N TYR A 291 14.28 8.38 6.30
CA TYR A 291 14.37 9.83 6.33
C TYR A 291 14.32 10.32 7.78
N PRO A 292 15.38 10.98 8.29
CA PRO A 292 15.37 11.53 9.64
C PRO A 292 14.39 12.70 9.73
N LEU A 293 13.44 12.62 10.68
CA LEU A 293 12.52 13.73 10.94
C LEU A 293 13.19 14.88 11.72
N HIS A 294 14.36 14.62 12.29
CA HIS A 294 15.25 15.62 12.88
C HIS A 294 16.70 15.09 12.89
N PRO A 295 17.72 15.89 12.55
CA PRO A 295 19.11 15.41 12.43
C PRO A 295 19.69 14.82 13.71
N TYR A 296 19.23 15.27 14.88
CA TYR A 296 19.78 14.85 16.18
C TYR A 296 18.83 14.01 17.04
N VAL A 297 17.61 13.74 16.57
CA VAL A 297 16.64 12.93 17.32
C VAL A 297 16.48 11.60 16.61
N TYR A 298 16.53 10.52 17.38
CA TYR A 298 16.30 9.17 16.88
C TYR A 298 14.80 8.98 16.55
N LYS A 299 14.38 9.57 15.44
CA LYS A 299 13.01 9.52 14.91
C LYS A 299 13.06 9.61 13.39
N PHE A 300 12.53 8.59 12.73
CA PHE A 300 12.66 8.42 11.28
C PHE A 300 11.31 8.11 10.65
N ALA A 301 11.14 8.55 9.41
CA ALA A 301 10.21 7.94 8.49
C ALA A 301 10.90 6.75 7.82
N ILE A 302 10.25 5.59 7.78
CA ILE A 302 10.75 4.40 7.10
C ILE A 302 9.76 4.04 6.01
N LEU A 303 10.18 4.16 4.76
CA LEU A 303 9.35 3.90 3.59
C LEU A 303 9.97 2.79 2.75
N ARG A 304 9.18 1.81 2.35
CA ARG A 304 9.58 0.88 1.28
C ARG A 304 9.18 1.46 -0.06
N VAL A 305 10.17 1.63 -0.92
CA VAL A 305 10.09 2.28 -2.23
C VAL A 305 10.25 1.21 -3.30
N GLU A 306 9.23 1.06 -4.13
CA GLU A 306 9.18 0.06 -5.22
C GLU A 306 9.21 0.75 -6.58
N SER A 307 10.01 0.25 -7.51
CA SER A 307 10.16 0.80 -8.86
C SER A 307 10.48 -0.30 -9.88
N LEU A 308 10.28 -0.01 -11.17
CA LEU A 308 10.63 -0.94 -12.25
C LEU A 308 12.10 -0.84 -12.69
N SER A 309 12.83 0.17 -12.23
CA SER A 309 14.25 0.37 -12.56
C SER A 309 15.16 0.17 -11.34
N ASN A 310 16.36 -0.36 -11.57
CA ASN A 310 17.38 -0.52 -10.54
C ASN A 310 18.33 0.68 -10.51
N ASP A 311 17.79 1.86 -10.27
CA ASP A 311 18.57 3.09 -10.13
C ASP A 311 18.23 3.81 -8.82
N SER A 312 19.03 4.83 -8.48
CA SER A 312 18.79 5.63 -7.27
C SER A 312 17.71 6.70 -7.45
N ARG A 313 17.21 6.91 -8.67
CA ARG A 313 16.37 8.07 -9.02
C ARG A 313 15.11 8.12 -8.16
N ALA A 314 14.42 7.00 -7.99
CA ALA A 314 13.22 6.93 -7.16
C ALA A 314 13.50 7.37 -5.70
N ILE A 315 14.63 6.94 -5.14
CA ILE A 315 15.04 7.27 -3.77
C ILE A 315 15.47 8.73 -3.66
N ASP A 316 16.29 9.21 -4.61
CA ASP A 316 16.80 10.58 -4.63
C ASP A 316 15.65 11.58 -4.77
N GLN A 317 14.70 11.30 -5.67
CA GLN A 317 13.45 12.06 -5.86
C GLN A 317 12.58 12.09 -4.61
N LEU A 318 12.37 10.95 -3.95
CA LEU A 318 11.57 10.90 -2.72
C LEU A 318 12.23 11.64 -1.57
N SER A 319 13.57 11.56 -1.46
CA SER A 319 14.31 12.22 -0.38
C SER A 319 14.29 13.75 -0.47
N SER A 320 14.06 14.32 -1.66
CA SER A 320 13.97 15.77 -1.87
C SER A 320 12.59 16.34 -1.54
N LEU A 321 11.58 15.49 -1.34
CA LEU A 321 10.24 15.90 -0.97
C LEU A 321 10.16 16.41 0.48
N LYS A 322 9.16 17.25 0.75
CA LYS A 322 8.78 17.61 2.11
C LYS A 322 7.97 16.48 2.73
N PHE A 323 8.29 16.12 3.97
CA PHE A 323 7.59 15.09 4.73
C PHE A 323 6.68 15.72 5.78
N THR A 324 5.56 15.06 6.08
CA THR A 324 4.72 15.36 7.25
C THR A 324 5.42 14.93 8.54
N LYS A 325 4.87 15.32 9.69
CA LYS A 325 5.37 14.91 11.01
C LYS A 325 5.27 13.40 11.25
N ASP A 326 4.43 12.72 10.48
CA ASP A 326 4.20 11.27 10.52
C ASP A 326 5.08 10.52 9.51
N GLY A 327 5.95 11.24 8.79
CA GLY A 327 6.90 10.61 7.87
C GLY A 327 6.33 10.24 6.51
N ILE A 328 5.27 10.92 6.06
CA ILE A 328 4.67 10.70 4.74
C ILE A 328 5.04 11.86 3.81
N PRO A 329 5.39 11.63 2.53
CA PRO A 329 5.56 12.72 1.57
C PRO A 329 4.31 13.61 1.50
N PHE A 330 4.48 14.92 1.61
CA PHE A 330 3.37 15.87 1.76
C PHE A 330 2.37 15.81 0.60
N VAL A 331 2.87 15.67 -0.64
CA VAL A 331 2.02 15.51 -1.83
C VAL A 331 1.11 14.28 -1.72
N LEU A 332 1.63 13.16 -1.22
CA LEU A 332 0.86 11.93 -1.01
C LEU A 332 -0.16 12.09 0.12
N ALA A 333 0.21 12.78 1.20
CA ALA A 333 -0.72 13.07 2.30
C ALA A 333 -1.91 13.95 1.86
N ILE A 334 -1.70 14.88 0.91
CA ILE A 334 -2.80 15.67 0.35
C ILE A 334 -3.75 14.78 -0.47
N ALA A 335 -3.21 13.94 -1.34
CA ALA A 335 -4.02 13.04 -2.17
C ALA A 335 -4.86 12.10 -1.28
N ASP A 336 -4.23 11.43 -0.31
CA ASP A 336 -4.89 10.53 0.66
C ASP A 336 -6.04 11.22 1.40
N ARG A 337 -5.73 12.37 2.01
CA ARG A 337 -6.71 13.12 2.79
C ARG A 337 -7.90 13.56 1.92
N THR A 338 -7.62 14.10 0.74
CA THR A 338 -8.66 14.62 -0.15
C THR A 338 -9.54 13.48 -0.67
N ALA A 339 -8.96 12.34 -1.08
CA ALA A 339 -9.72 11.17 -1.52
C ALA A 339 -10.65 10.67 -0.40
N LYS A 340 -10.16 10.60 0.85
CA LYS A 340 -10.99 10.24 2.01
C LYS A 340 -12.14 11.21 2.26
N GLU A 341 -11.88 12.52 2.22
CA GLU A 341 -12.89 13.56 2.40
C GLU A 341 -13.99 13.47 1.31
N ILE A 342 -13.59 13.25 0.05
CA ILE A 342 -14.51 13.08 -1.08
C ILE A 342 -15.39 11.84 -0.91
N THR A 343 -14.78 10.67 -0.73
CA THR A 343 -15.53 9.42 -0.59
C THR A 343 -16.49 9.49 0.60
N ASN A 344 -16.08 10.12 1.70
CA ASN A 344 -16.93 10.37 2.86
C ASN A 344 -18.13 11.27 2.56
N ALA A 345 -17.91 12.38 1.85
CA ALA A 345 -18.98 13.31 1.51
C ALA A 345 -20.03 12.63 0.63
N ILE A 346 -19.60 11.88 -0.39
CA ILE A 346 -20.51 11.14 -1.28
C ILE A 346 -21.27 10.08 -0.51
N LEU A 347 -20.58 9.26 0.28
CA LEU A 347 -21.22 8.21 1.08
C LEU A 347 -22.27 8.81 2.03
N LYS A 348 -21.96 9.94 2.67
CA LYS A 348 -22.90 10.62 3.56
C LYS A 348 -24.17 11.06 2.83
N ILE A 349 -24.04 11.63 1.62
CA ILE A 349 -25.19 12.02 0.80
C ILE A 349 -26.03 10.80 0.42
N VAL A 350 -25.38 9.71 -0.01
CA VAL A 350 -26.05 8.44 -0.34
C VAL A 350 -26.81 7.91 0.87
N MET A 351 -26.15 7.82 2.03
CA MET A 351 -26.75 7.33 3.27
C MET A 351 -27.96 8.17 3.69
N THR A 352 -27.81 9.49 3.78
CA THR A 352 -28.92 10.38 4.19
C THR A 352 -30.10 10.28 3.23
N SER A 353 -29.84 10.17 1.93
CA SER A 353 -30.90 10.00 0.92
C SER A 353 -31.64 8.67 1.10
N LEU A 354 -30.90 7.57 1.30
CA LEU A 354 -31.50 6.24 1.48
C LEU A 354 -32.25 6.10 2.80
N GLU A 355 -31.70 6.66 3.89
CA GLU A 355 -32.37 6.69 5.19
C GLU A 355 -33.67 7.48 5.12
N SER A 356 -33.70 8.60 4.38
CA SER A 356 -34.94 9.38 4.14
C SER A 356 -35.99 8.59 3.35
N MET A 357 -35.57 7.62 2.55
CA MET A 357 -36.43 6.68 1.84
C MET A 357 -36.81 5.44 2.68
N GLY A 358 -36.40 5.39 3.95
CA GLY A 358 -36.71 4.30 4.88
C GLY A 358 -35.74 3.12 4.86
N LEU A 359 -34.60 3.21 4.14
CA LEU A 359 -33.58 2.17 4.14
C LEU A 359 -32.62 2.36 5.32
N GLN A 360 -32.68 1.45 6.29
CA GLN A 360 -31.83 1.52 7.48
C GLN A 360 -30.43 0.95 7.22
N ALA A 361 -29.43 1.69 7.70
CA ALA A 361 -28.03 1.25 7.78
C ALA A 361 -27.88 0.02 8.67
N SER A 362 -27.02 -0.92 8.28
CA SER A 362 -26.54 -1.98 9.17
C SER A 362 -25.70 -1.41 10.33
N PHE A 363 -25.49 -2.21 11.38
CA PHE A 363 -24.65 -1.81 12.51
C PHE A 363 -23.21 -1.47 12.08
N TYR A 364 -22.67 -2.18 11.08
CA TYR A 364 -21.35 -1.92 10.51
C TYR A 364 -21.26 -0.50 9.93
N SER A 365 -22.26 -0.09 9.13
CA SER A 365 -22.31 1.24 8.52
C SER A 365 -22.47 2.37 9.53
N LYS A 366 -23.06 2.09 10.70
CA LYS A 366 -23.12 3.05 11.82
C LYS A 366 -21.75 3.23 12.51
N LEU A 367 -20.93 2.19 12.58
CA LEU A 367 -19.58 2.26 13.16
C LEU A 367 -18.58 2.97 12.23
N GLU A 368 -18.72 2.83 10.90
CA GLU A 368 -17.89 3.58 9.95
C GLU A 368 -18.03 5.10 10.09
N GLN A 369 -19.19 5.59 10.53
CA GLN A 369 -19.39 7.01 10.83
C GLN A 369 -18.63 7.50 12.07
N VAL A 370 -18.29 6.61 13.02
CA VAL A 370 -17.61 6.97 14.28
C VAL A 370 -16.08 7.01 14.09
N ARG A 371 -15.55 6.38 13.04
CA ARG A 371 -14.14 6.50 12.63
C ARG A 371 -13.91 7.81 11.86
N ILE A 372 -14.06 8.93 12.56
CA ILE A 372 -13.67 10.29 12.15
C ILE A 372 -12.34 10.63 12.81
#